data_AF-A0A7S2GS19-F1
#
_entry.id   AF-A0A7S2GS19-F1
#
_cell.length_a   1.000
_cell.length_b   1.000
_cell.length_c   1.000
_cell.angle_alpha   90.00
_cell.angle_beta   90.00
_cell.angle_gamma   90.00
#
_symmetry.space_group_name_H-M   'P 1'
#
loop_
_entity.id
_entity.type
_entity.pdbx_description
1 polymer ?
#
loop_
_entity_poly.entity_id
_entity_poly.type
_entity_poly.pdbx_seq_one_letter_code
_entity_poly.pdbx_strand_id
1 'polypeptide(L)'
;SKLLAGSPHRVHNYFAHLTKFVDSPNLSYYDMVNRRFQSMSGMMVEQRRDDFRLEKDKCAMYRFFAANKLPHMPMVGVWTSRQRFVSDLRSRIIHRNITSLRWPAFVKMCHLTQGYARSTTRIPSPSWLVHHTERLVSWVDHKWAYRADDRERSWRTAANAMTDTILPGVMLQNS
;
A
#
# COMPACT_ATOMS: atom_id res chain seq x y z
N SER A 1 -20.65 -1.87 26.44
CA SER A 1 -19.96 -2.89 25.63
C SER A 1 -18.76 -3.37 26.41
N LYS A 2 -18.56 -4.68 26.56
CA LYS A 2 -17.37 -5.23 27.21
C LYS A 2 -16.19 -5.07 26.24
N LEU A 3 -15.34 -4.08 26.48
CA LEU A 3 -14.00 -4.06 25.91
C LEU A 3 -13.31 -5.33 26.42
N LEU A 4 -13.03 -6.26 25.52
CA LEU A 4 -12.20 -7.42 25.80
C LEU A 4 -10.89 -6.90 26.40
N ALA A 5 -10.60 -7.30 27.64
CA ALA A 5 -9.28 -7.14 28.23
C ALA A 5 -8.30 -7.96 27.38
N GLY A 6 -7.73 -7.32 26.37
CA GLY A 6 -6.74 -7.93 25.49
C GLY A 6 -5.52 -8.33 26.31
N SER A 7 -5.00 -9.54 26.07
CA SER A 7 -3.69 -9.94 26.56
C SER A 7 -2.67 -8.82 26.27
N PRO A 8 -1.70 -8.56 27.17
CA PRO A 8 -0.72 -7.51 26.96
C PRO A 8 -0.04 -7.70 25.61
N HIS A 9 -0.35 -6.81 24.66
CA HIS A 9 0.22 -6.85 23.32
C HIS A 9 1.72 -6.56 23.46
N ARG A 10 2.56 -7.58 23.25
CA ARG A 10 4.00 -7.40 23.23
C ARG A 10 4.40 -6.83 21.88
N VAL A 11 5.04 -5.67 21.91
CA VAL A 11 5.74 -5.12 20.74
C VAL A 11 6.82 -6.14 20.35
N HIS A 12 6.87 -6.52 19.07
CA HIS A 12 7.87 -7.46 18.60
C HIS A 12 9.27 -6.93 18.94
N ASN A 13 10.20 -7.81 19.33
CA ASN A 13 11.55 -7.47 19.79
C ASN A 13 12.30 -6.44 18.92
N TYR A 14 12.07 -6.43 17.60
CA TYR A 14 12.72 -5.49 16.70
C TYR A 14 12.28 -4.03 16.93
N PHE A 15 11.06 -3.79 17.42
CA PHE A 15 10.57 -2.48 17.82
C PHE A 15 10.61 -2.28 19.33
N ALA A 16 10.84 -3.34 20.11
CA ALA A 16 10.86 -3.25 21.58
C ALA A 16 11.90 -2.24 22.08
N HIS A 17 13.03 -2.09 21.39
CA HIS A 17 14.04 -1.09 21.75
C HIS A 17 13.58 0.37 21.50
N LEU A 18 12.49 0.57 20.75
CA LEU A 18 11.92 1.89 20.50
C LEU A 18 11.05 2.39 21.66
N THR A 19 10.53 1.49 22.50
CA THR A 19 9.62 1.85 23.60
C THR A 19 10.25 2.83 24.59
N LYS A 20 11.57 2.72 24.82
CA LYS A 20 12.33 3.64 25.68
C LYS A 20 12.34 5.09 25.20
N PHE A 21 11.96 5.35 23.95
CA PHE A 21 11.93 6.70 23.38
C PHE A 21 10.52 7.28 23.29
N VAL A 22 9.46 6.47 23.40
CA VAL A 22 8.07 6.90 23.13
C VAL A 22 7.63 8.04 24.04
N ASP A 23 8.07 8.03 25.31
CA ASP A 23 7.72 9.05 26.30
C ASP A 23 8.78 10.17 26.42
N SER A 24 9.76 10.21 25.51
CA SER A 24 10.79 11.24 25.55
C SER A 24 10.25 12.59 25.06
N PRO A 25 10.23 13.65 25.90
CA PRO A 25 9.65 14.94 25.53
C PRO A 25 10.44 15.66 24.43
N ASN A 26 11.68 15.24 24.18
CA ASN A 26 12.57 15.82 23.17
C ASN A 26 12.52 15.09 21.82
N LEU A 27 11.71 14.04 21.69
CA LEU A 27 11.65 13.25 20.48
C LEU A 27 10.63 13.86 19.50
N SER A 28 11.11 14.32 18.35
CA SER A 28 10.22 14.83 17.32
C SER A 28 9.48 13.69 16.62
N TYR A 29 8.36 14.02 15.97
CA TYR A 29 7.68 13.10 15.05
C TYR A 29 8.64 12.54 13.98
N TYR A 30 9.57 13.36 13.49
CA TYR A 30 10.50 12.96 12.44
C TYR A 30 11.51 11.92 12.95
N ASP A 31 11.94 12.05 14.20
CA ASP A 31 12.84 11.08 14.84
C ASP A 31 12.15 9.74 15.03
N MET A 32 10.89 9.74 15.48
CA MET A 32 10.06 8.53 15.61
C MET A 32 9.93 7.80 14.28
N VAL A 33 9.58 8.52 13.20
CA VAL A 33 9.43 7.94 11.87
C VAL A 33 10.77 7.40 11.37
N ASN A 34 11.86 8.15 11.55
CA ASN A 34 13.19 7.70 11.14
C ASN A 34 13.61 6.41 11.84
N ARG A 35 13.45 6.34 13.16
CA ARG A 35 13.76 5.12 13.94
C ARG A 35 12.93 3.92 13.50
N ARG A 36 11.65 4.13 13.18
CA ARG A 36 10.78 3.08 12.64
C ARG A 36 11.29 2.56 11.29
N PHE A 37 11.65 3.45 10.36
CA PHE A 37 12.21 3.07 9.06
C PHE A 37 13.56 2.36 9.20
N GLN A 38 14.45 2.83 10.08
CA GLN A 38 15.70 2.15 10.40
C GLN A 38 15.45 0.74 10.93
N SER A 39 14.48 0.56 11.83
CA SER A 39 14.12 -0.74 12.38
C SER A 39 13.60 -1.69 11.29
N MET A 40 12.73 -1.21 10.39
CA MET A 40 12.23 -2.01 9.27
C MET A 40 13.32 -2.36 8.26
N SER A 41 14.22 -1.41 7.98
CA SER A 41 15.37 -1.64 7.10
C SER A 41 16.34 -2.65 7.70
N GLY A 42 16.61 -2.57 9.01
CA GLY A 42 17.42 -3.54 9.73
C GLY A 42 16.85 -4.95 9.64
N MET A 43 15.53 -5.12 9.81
CA MET A 43 14.87 -6.42 9.62
C MET A 43 15.08 -6.98 8.20
N MET A 44 14.94 -6.14 7.19
CA MET A 44 15.13 -6.54 5.79
C MET A 44 16.56 -7.01 5.54
N VAL A 45 17.56 -6.26 6.02
CA VAL A 45 18.97 -6.54 5.74
C VAL A 45 19.52 -7.66 6.63
N GLU A 46 19.31 -7.59 7.94
CA GLU A 46 19.94 -8.48 8.92
C GLU A 46 19.20 -9.81 9.05
N GLN A 47 17.86 -9.78 9.01
CA GLN A 47 17.01 -10.96 9.25
C GLN A 47 16.40 -11.51 7.96
N ARG A 48 16.61 -10.85 6.81
CA ARG A 48 16.02 -11.21 5.52
C ARG A 48 14.49 -11.31 5.57
N ARG A 49 13.86 -10.46 6.39
CA ARG A 49 12.40 -10.38 6.54
C ARG A 49 11.83 -9.22 5.76
N ASP A 50 10.73 -9.43 5.06
CA ASP A 50 10.07 -8.41 4.24
C ASP A 50 8.77 -7.87 4.88
N ASP A 51 8.64 -7.96 6.20
CA ASP A 51 7.50 -7.48 6.98
C ASP A 51 7.11 -6.02 6.69
N PHE A 52 8.07 -5.16 6.29
CA PHE A 52 7.79 -3.78 5.87
C PHE A 52 6.80 -3.71 4.71
N ARG A 53 6.69 -4.76 3.87
CA ARG A 53 5.73 -4.85 2.78
C ARG A 53 4.28 -4.84 3.26
N LEU A 54 4.01 -5.30 4.48
CA LEU A 54 2.66 -5.17 5.07
C LEU A 54 2.23 -3.72 5.22
N GLU A 55 3.17 -2.77 5.30
CA GLU A 55 2.89 -1.35 5.30
C GLU A 55 3.09 -0.71 3.90
N LYS A 56 4.15 -1.10 3.20
CA LYS A 56 4.64 -0.40 2.00
C LYS A 56 4.14 -0.97 0.67
N ASP A 57 3.54 -2.15 0.68
CA ASP A 57 2.92 -2.78 -0.48
C ASP A 57 1.44 -3.00 -0.20
N LYS A 58 0.57 -2.14 -0.76
CA LYS A 58 -0.88 -2.24 -0.52
C LYS A 58 -1.43 -3.61 -0.88
N CYS A 59 -0.90 -4.23 -1.93
CA CYS A 59 -1.41 -5.51 -2.41
C CYS A 59 -0.99 -6.65 -1.48
N ALA A 60 0.23 -6.61 -0.95
CA ALA A 60 0.65 -7.51 0.12
C ALA A 60 -0.19 -7.30 1.40
N MET A 61 -0.39 -6.04 1.82
CA MET A 61 -1.20 -5.68 2.98
C MET A 61 -2.62 -6.24 2.89
N TYR A 62 -3.33 -5.98 1.79
CA TYR A 62 -4.71 -6.45 1.65
C TYR A 62 -4.80 -7.97 1.47
N ARG A 63 -3.83 -8.62 0.83
CA ARG A 63 -3.75 -10.11 0.82
C ARG A 63 -3.56 -10.67 2.21
N PHE A 64 -2.70 -10.06 3.02
CA PHE A 64 -2.50 -10.44 4.42
C PHE A 64 -3.80 -10.27 5.22
N PHE A 65 -4.52 -9.15 5.05
CA PHE A 65 -5.82 -8.95 5.70
C PHE A 65 -6.84 -10.03 5.31
N ALA A 66 -6.94 -10.35 4.02
CA ALA A 66 -7.85 -11.39 3.53
C ALA A 66 -7.47 -12.78 4.08
N ALA A 67 -6.20 -13.16 4.02
CA ALA A 67 -5.71 -14.44 4.52
C ALA A 67 -5.95 -14.63 6.02
N ASN A 68 -5.87 -13.54 6.80
CA ASN A 68 -6.04 -13.54 8.25
C ASN A 68 -7.46 -13.16 8.70
N LYS A 69 -8.43 -13.07 7.78
CA LYS A 69 -9.83 -12.72 8.07
C LYS A 69 -9.98 -11.39 8.82
N LEU A 70 -9.07 -10.45 8.59
CA LEU A 70 -9.13 -9.11 9.17
C LEU A 70 -10.15 -8.27 8.40
N PRO A 71 -10.97 -7.44 9.06
CA PRO A 71 -11.89 -6.54 8.37
C PRO A 71 -11.14 -5.62 7.38
N HIS A 72 -11.54 -5.65 6.12
CA HIS A 72 -10.92 -4.84 5.07
C HIS A 72 -11.88 -4.64 3.90
N MET A 73 -11.60 -3.62 3.09
CA MET A 73 -12.32 -3.36 1.85
C MET A 73 -12.01 -4.43 0.80
N PRO A 74 -13.02 -5.09 0.19
CA PRO A 74 -12.80 -6.19 -0.76
C PRO A 74 -11.90 -5.79 -1.93
N MET A 75 -10.88 -6.62 -2.18
CA MET A 75 -10.11 -6.56 -3.42
C MET A 75 -10.91 -7.27 -4.51
N VAL A 76 -11.16 -6.57 -5.61
CA VAL A 76 -11.89 -7.12 -6.76
C VAL A 76 -10.91 -7.79 -7.72
N GLY A 77 -9.73 -7.19 -7.86
CA GLY A 77 -8.66 -7.76 -8.66
C GLY A 77 -7.32 -7.12 -8.32
N VAL A 78 -6.26 -7.88 -8.59
CA VAL A 78 -4.87 -7.43 -8.45
C VAL A 78 -4.11 -7.87 -9.70
N TRP A 79 -3.37 -6.94 -10.29
CA TRP A 79 -2.57 -7.17 -11.48
C TRP A 79 -1.11 -6.83 -11.19
N THR A 80 -0.24 -7.80 -11.46
CA THR A 80 1.22 -7.66 -11.39
C THR A 80 1.84 -7.37 -12.75
N SER A 81 1.03 -7.32 -13.81
CA SER A 81 1.44 -6.95 -15.17
C SER A 81 0.62 -5.75 -15.65
N ARG A 82 1.33 -4.72 -16.11
CA ARG A 82 0.74 -3.52 -16.72
C ARG A 82 -0.08 -3.90 -17.94
N GLN A 83 0.50 -4.70 -18.83
CA GLN A 83 -0.10 -5.11 -20.09
C GLN A 83 -1.41 -5.87 -19.84
N ARG A 84 -1.40 -6.77 -18.85
CA ARG A 84 -2.62 -7.50 -18.47
C ARG A 84 -3.70 -6.57 -17.92
N PHE A 85 -3.35 -5.64 -17.03
CA PHE A 85 -4.34 -4.67 -16.52
C PHE A 85 -4.95 -3.83 -17.65
N VAL A 86 -4.13 -3.30 -18.55
CA VAL A 86 -4.60 -2.49 -19.69
C VAL A 86 -5.46 -3.32 -20.63
N SER A 87 -5.07 -4.57 -20.90
CA SER A 87 -5.86 -5.51 -21.70
C SER A 87 -7.22 -5.80 -21.06
N ASP A 88 -7.26 -6.13 -19.77
CA ASP A 88 -8.51 -6.43 -19.04
C ASP A 88 -9.44 -5.21 -18.94
N LEU A 89 -8.85 -4.01 -18.89
CA LEU A 89 -9.59 -2.75 -18.91
C LEU A 89 -10.23 -2.51 -20.29
N ARG A 90 -9.45 -2.58 -21.37
CA ARG A 90 -9.93 -2.33 -22.75
C ARG A 90 -10.87 -3.41 -23.27
N SER A 91 -10.61 -4.68 -22.94
CA SER A 91 -11.46 -5.83 -23.32
C SER A 91 -12.78 -5.88 -22.56
N ARG A 92 -13.01 -4.93 -21.64
CA ARG A 92 -14.20 -4.87 -20.80
C ARG A 92 -14.36 -6.09 -19.88
N ILE A 93 -13.30 -6.86 -19.61
CA ILE A 93 -13.32 -7.94 -18.61
C ILE A 93 -13.56 -7.35 -17.22
N ILE A 94 -12.86 -6.26 -16.88
CA ILE A 94 -13.12 -5.50 -15.66
C ILE A 94 -14.58 -5.04 -15.64
N HIS A 95 -15.17 -4.74 -16.81
CA HIS A 95 -16.56 -4.33 -16.92
C HIS A 95 -17.58 -5.46 -16.78
N ARG A 96 -17.25 -6.68 -17.21
CA ARG A 96 -18.16 -7.84 -17.13
C ARG A 96 -18.25 -8.37 -15.70
N ASN A 97 -17.17 -8.23 -14.94
CA ASN A 97 -17.14 -8.54 -13.51
C ASN A 97 -17.71 -7.40 -12.64
N ILE A 98 -18.33 -6.36 -13.23
CA ILE A 98 -18.89 -5.18 -12.52
C ILE A 98 -20.12 -5.47 -11.66
N THR A 99 -20.86 -6.56 -11.89
CA THR A 99 -22.09 -6.80 -11.12
C THR A 99 -21.83 -6.96 -9.62
N SER A 100 -20.60 -7.30 -9.21
CA SER A 100 -20.17 -7.35 -7.81
C SER A 100 -19.42 -6.09 -7.34
N LEU A 101 -19.13 -5.14 -8.23
CA LEU A 101 -18.46 -3.88 -7.89
C LEU A 101 -19.45 -2.91 -7.24
N ARG A 102 -19.10 -2.44 -6.03
CA ARG A 102 -19.78 -1.31 -5.39
C ARG A 102 -19.13 -0.03 -5.88
N TRP A 103 -19.97 0.92 -6.30
CA TRP A 103 -19.54 2.20 -6.82
C TRP A 103 -19.64 3.29 -5.74
N PRO A 104 -18.64 4.18 -5.63
CA PRO A 104 -17.46 4.29 -6.48
C PRO A 104 -16.40 3.20 -6.24
N ALA A 105 -15.70 2.77 -7.29
CA ALA A 105 -14.54 1.88 -7.14
C ALA A 105 -13.23 2.68 -7.09
N PHE A 106 -12.15 2.05 -6.64
CA PHE A 106 -10.83 2.67 -6.53
C PHE A 106 -9.75 1.82 -7.18
N VAL A 107 -8.94 2.46 -8.04
CA VAL A 107 -7.72 1.88 -8.59
C VAL A 107 -6.54 2.39 -7.78
N LYS A 108 -5.75 1.49 -7.21
CA LYS A 108 -4.65 1.80 -6.31
C LYS A 108 -3.37 1.14 -6.81
N MET A 109 -2.27 1.89 -6.89
CA MET A 109 -0.95 1.30 -7.18
C MET A 109 -0.42 0.63 -5.91
N CYS A 110 -0.01 -0.64 -6.01
CA CYS A 110 0.47 -1.44 -4.89
C CYS A 110 1.69 -0.78 -4.21
N HIS A 111 2.69 -0.45 -5.03
CA HIS A 111 4.05 -0.06 -4.65
C HIS A 111 4.26 1.42 -4.25
N LEU A 112 3.23 2.26 -4.32
CA LEU A 112 3.37 3.72 -4.08
C LEU A 112 2.60 4.15 -2.84
N THR A 113 3.18 4.14 -1.65
CA THR A 113 2.46 4.43 -0.39
C THR A 113 2.56 5.88 0.10
N GLN A 114 3.42 6.68 -0.49
CA GLN A 114 3.62 8.08 -0.12
C GLN A 114 2.42 8.93 -0.57
N GLY A 115 1.89 9.76 0.33
CA GLY A 115 0.69 10.57 0.05
C GLY A 115 0.85 11.49 -1.17
N TYR A 116 2.03 12.10 -1.34
CA TYR A 116 2.32 12.97 -2.48
C TYR A 116 2.32 12.24 -3.83
N ALA A 117 2.51 10.91 -3.84
CA ALA A 117 2.54 10.13 -5.07
C ALA A 117 1.16 10.03 -5.75
N ARG A 118 0.06 10.38 -5.05
CA ARG A 118 -1.33 10.33 -5.56
C ARG A 118 -1.62 9.01 -6.27
N SER A 119 -1.33 7.90 -5.57
CA SER A 119 -1.32 6.54 -6.11
C SER A 119 -2.68 5.84 -6.09
N THR A 120 -3.75 6.59 -5.86
CA THR A 120 -5.13 6.10 -5.86
C THR A 120 -5.96 7.03 -6.73
N THR A 121 -6.76 6.45 -7.61
CA THR A 121 -7.76 7.18 -8.41
C THR A 121 -9.14 6.56 -8.24
N ARG A 122 -10.16 7.42 -8.15
CA ARG A 122 -11.55 7.03 -7.97
C ARG A 122 -12.19 6.82 -9.35
N ILE A 123 -12.94 5.73 -9.49
CA ILE A 123 -13.81 5.46 -10.62
C ILE A 123 -15.26 5.65 -10.13
N PRO A 124 -15.94 6.74 -10.49
CA PRO A 124 -17.26 7.07 -9.94
C PRO A 124 -18.38 6.08 -10.30
N SER A 125 -18.35 5.56 -11.53
CA SER A 125 -19.42 4.73 -12.07
C SER A 125 -18.91 3.84 -13.22
N PRO A 126 -19.70 2.83 -13.64
CA PRO A 126 -19.41 2.05 -14.85
C PRO A 126 -19.29 2.91 -16.11
N SER A 127 -20.22 3.87 -16.29
CA SER A 127 -20.23 4.76 -17.46
C SER A 127 -18.98 5.63 -17.52
N TRP A 128 -18.53 6.15 -16.37
CA TRP A 128 -17.29 6.91 -16.29
C TRP A 128 -16.11 6.07 -16.77
N LEU A 129 -16.02 4.81 -16.35
CA LEU A 129 -14.94 3.90 -16.75
C LEU A 129 -14.89 3.72 -18.27
N VAL A 130 -16.05 3.53 -18.91
CA VAL A 130 -16.16 3.40 -20.37
C VAL A 130 -15.63 4.65 -21.07
N HIS A 131 -16.07 5.84 -20.64
CA HIS A 131 -15.69 7.10 -21.30
C HIS A 131 -14.26 7.56 -20.98
N HIS A 132 -13.65 7.06 -19.90
CA HIS A 132 -12.34 7.51 -19.43
C HIS A 132 -11.29 6.39 -19.36
N THR A 133 -11.49 5.30 -20.11
CA THR A 133 -10.57 4.15 -20.11
C THR A 133 -9.14 4.59 -20.45
N GLU A 134 -8.96 5.35 -21.53
CA GLU A 134 -7.61 5.77 -21.95
C GLU A 134 -6.96 6.77 -20.99
N ARG A 135 -7.77 7.60 -20.31
CA ARG A 135 -7.27 8.45 -19.22
C ARG A 135 -6.75 7.61 -18.05
N LEU A 136 -7.46 6.55 -17.69
CA LEU A 136 -7.04 5.62 -16.64
C LEU A 136 -5.80 4.83 -17.05
N VAL A 137 -5.71 4.37 -18.30
CA VAL A 137 -4.50 3.72 -18.86
C VAL A 137 -3.30 4.67 -18.75
N SER A 138 -3.42 5.90 -19.24
CA SER A 138 -2.36 6.90 -19.15
C SER A 138 -1.91 7.17 -17.70
N TRP A 139 -2.87 7.26 -16.77
CA TRP A 139 -2.55 7.40 -15.35
C TRP A 139 -1.80 6.19 -14.80
N VAL A 140 -2.23 4.96 -15.12
CA VAL A 140 -1.55 3.73 -14.70
C VAL A 140 -0.15 3.67 -15.29
N ASP A 141 0.02 4.00 -16.57
CA ASP A 141 1.32 3.99 -17.26
C ASP A 141 2.33 4.89 -16.56
N HIS A 142 1.92 6.13 -16.29
CA HIS A 142 2.74 7.09 -15.57
C HIS A 142 3.08 6.58 -14.16
N LYS A 143 2.09 6.06 -13.42
CA LYS A 143 2.31 5.59 -12.05
C LYS A 143 3.03 4.26 -11.95
N TRP A 144 3.02 3.42 -12.98
CA TRP A 144 3.72 2.14 -13.00
C TRP A 144 5.24 2.33 -13.09
N ALA A 145 5.67 3.31 -13.89
CA ALA A 145 7.07 3.70 -14.04
C ALA A 145 7.57 4.59 -12.90
N TYR A 146 6.66 5.27 -12.18
CA TYR A 146 7.01 6.18 -11.11
C TYR A 146 7.70 5.45 -9.93
N ARG A 147 8.71 6.10 -9.35
CA ARG A 147 9.36 5.72 -8.11
C ARG A 147 9.26 6.88 -7.15
N ALA A 148 8.70 6.63 -5.97
CA ALA A 148 8.61 7.64 -4.93
C ALA A 148 9.99 7.83 -4.30
N ASP A 149 10.34 9.08 -4.00
CA ASP A 149 11.64 9.44 -3.43
C ASP A 149 11.40 10.45 -2.31
N ASP A 150 11.68 10.06 -1.07
CA ASP A 150 11.48 10.89 0.12
C ASP A 150 12.60 11.94 0.30
N ARG A 151 12.91 12.71 -0.77
CA ARG A 151 14.11 13.56 -0.92
C ARG A 151 14.51 14.39 0.30
N GLU A 152 13.53 15.01 0.95
CA GLU A 152 13.73 15.96 2.05
C GLU A 152 13.51 15.33 3.43
N ARG A 153 13.27 14.01 3.51
CA ARG A 153 12.97 13.33 4.76
C ARG A 153 14.24 12.72 5.34
N SER A 154 14.41 12.81 6.66
CA SER A 154 15.54 12.21 7.39
C SER A 154 15.63 10.68 7.20
N TRP A 155 14.52 10.02 6.90
CA TRP A 155 14.43 8.59 6.66
C TRP A 155 14.56 8.15 5.21
N ARG A 156 14.86 9.08 4.28
CA ARG A 156 14.92 8.83 2.83
C ARG A 156 15.66 7.54 2.49
N THR A 157 16.89 7.38 2.98
CA THR A 157 17.76 6.26 2.63
C THR A 157 17.12 4.92 3.01
N ALA A 158 16.66 4.77 4.25
CA ALA A 158 16.04 3.53 4.72
C ALA A 158 14.69 3.26 4.03
N ALA A 159 13.88 4.31 3.85
CA ALA A 159 12.58 4.20 3.18
C ALA A 159 12.73 3.78 1.73
N ASN A 160 13.56 4.48 0.96
CA ASN A 160 13.79 4.18 -0.45
C ASN A 160 14.40 2.79 -0.63
N ALA A 161 15.42 2.42 0.17
CA ALA A 161 16.04 1.09 0.09
C ALA A 161 15.02 -0.05 0.23
N MET A 162 14.01 0.12 1.07
CA MET A 162 12.92 -0.85 1.20
C MET A 162 11.90 -0.74 0.06
N THR A 163 11.43 0.46 -0.26
CA THR A 163 10.37 0.61 -1.26
C THR A 163 10.82 0.28 -2.69
N ASP A 164 12.13 0.41 -2.97
CA ASP A 164 12.71 0.07 -4.27
C ASP A 164 12.69 -1.44 -4.56
N THR A 165 12.57 -2.29 -3.53
CA THR A 165 12.41 -3.74 -3.72
C THR A 165 10.96 -4.16 -4.00
N ILE A 166 9.99 -3.24 -3.91
CA ILE A 166 8.57 -3.54 -4.12
C ILE A 166 8.26 -3.46 -5.61
N LEU A 167 7.84 -4.59 -6.18
CA LEU A 167 7.45 -4.65 -7.58
C LEU A 167 6.18 -3.84 -7.85
N PRO A 168 6.12 -3.12 -8.99
CA PRO A 168 4.90 -2.45 -9.41
C PRO A 168 3.72 -3.40 -9.56
N GLY A 169 2.54 -2.88 -9.23
CA GLY A 169 1.28 -3.57 -9.38
C GLY A 169 0.12 -2.60 -9.18
N VAL A 170 -1.07 -3.05 -9.54
CA VAL A 170 -2.32 -2.30 -9.40
C VAL A 170 -3.41 -3.18 -8.80
N MET A 171 -4.25 -2.58 -7.97
CA MET A 171 -5.39 -3.21 -7.32
C MET A 171 -6.66 -2.42 -7.60
N LEU A 172 -7.74 -3.13 -7.90
CA LEU A 172 -9.10 -2.59 -7.96
C LEU A 172 -9.83 -2.97 -6.67
N GLN A 173 -10.46 -1.99 -6.03
CA GLN A 173 -11.10 -2.14 -4.74
C GLN A 173 -12.48 -1.47 -4.72
N ASN A 174 -13.42 -2.09 -3.99
CA ASN A 174 -14.75 -1.54 -3.74
C ASN A 174 -14.73 -0.38 -2.71
N SER A 175 -15.73 0.51 -2.80
CA SER A 175 -16.12 1.42 -1.71
C SER A 175 -16.86 0.72 -0.59
#